data_AF-A0A1J8PKX9-F1
#
_entry.id   AF-A0A1J8PKX9-F1
#
_cell.length_a   1.000
_cell.length_b   1.000
_cell.length_c   1.000
_cell.angle_alpha   90.00
_cell.angle_beta   90.00
_cell.angle_gamma   90.00
#
_symmetry.space_group_name_H-M   'P 1'
#
loop_
_entity.id
_entity.type
_entity.pdbx_description
1 polymer ?
#
loop_
_entity_poly.entity_id
_entity_poly.type
_entity_poly.pdbx_seq_one_letter_code
_entity_poly.pdbx_strand_id
1 'polypeptide(L)'
;MGNMFIADVRAIKHIVWSRGLFPKPLSQYTILTFFGDNIIVSEGDEWKRHHKVVARAFSERNNRLVWDATTQIMLELFDTVWIGKDEVVVDHAVDLTLPIALFVIGAAGEYSPHYQRVPVDINQIKGFGHHISWKDDTVIPPGHQLTFKDALLTTLHDLFIKLLVPRWAMGLTKRFRRVRLAFDELQQYLTEMIQERKGSQLTEDSEDLFSSLLAANNDENLLKDEVKLNDSELIALYPDKQEELHQHIKRVLPDGRIPTYDDMPSLSYSSAVFNEALRMFPPVTNVPKSSAENTTFTVTDVNGTQRTVSVPEGITLTLAVPALHYNRKISPTQSRTAIAV
;
A
#
# COMPACT_ATOMS: atom_id res chain seq x y z
N MET A 1 13.80 -28.13 5.66
CA MET A 1 13.99 -27.63 4.28
C MET A 1 15.06 -26.55 4.30
N GLY A 2 15.88 -26.44 3.25
CA GLY A 2 16.86 -25.36 3.15
C GLY A 2 16.19 -24.03 2.75
N ASN A 3 16.71 -22.92 3.29
CA ASN A 3 16.38 -21.56 2.86
C ASN A 3 17.67 -20.87 2.41
N MET A 4 17.65 -20.24 1.24
CA MET A 4 18.79 -19.50 0.68
C MET A 4 18.38 -18.05 0.38
N PHE A 5 19.09 -17.09 0.97
CA PHE A 5 18.88 -15.67 0.75
C PHE A 5 19.64 -15.20 -0.50
N ILE A 6 18.94 -14.52 -1.42
CA ILE A 6 19.51 -14.03 -2.69
C ILE A 6 19.55 -12.50 -2.66
N ALA A 7 20.75 -11.95 -2.91
CA ALA A 7 21.01 -10.50 -3.05
C ALA A 7 21.80 -10.15 -4.34
N ASP A 8 22.03 -11.12 -5.24
CA ASP A 8 22.67 -10.92 -6.54
C ASP A 8 21.62 -10.48 -7.59
N VAL A 9 21.87 -9.34 -8.26
CA VAL A 9 20.95 -8.75 -9.25
C VAL A 9 20.59 -9.72 -10.37
N ARG A 10 21.56 -10.48 -10.88
CA ARG A 10 21.38 -11.37 -12.03
C ARG A 10 20.57 -12.59 -11.61
N ALA A 11 20.85 -13.14 -10.43
CA ALA A 11 20.06 -14.22 -9.85
C ALA A 11 18.61 -13.79 -9.58
N ILE A 12 18.38 -12.65 -8.93
CA ILE A 12 17.03 -12.10 -8.68
C ILE A 12 16.29 -11.86 -10.00
N LYS A 13 16.95 -11.24 -10.98
CA LYS A 13 16.41 -10.95 -12.32
C LYS A 13 15.99 -12.22 -13.06
N HIS A 14 16.78 -13.30 -12.97
CA HIS A 14 16.41 -14.60 -13.50
C HIS A 14 15.22 -15.21 -12.74
N ILE A 15 15.25 -15.20 -11.40
CA ILE A 15 14.17 -15.74 -10.55
C ILE A 15 12.82 -15.06 -10.82
N VAL A 16 12.81 -13.73 -10.93
CA VAL A 16 11.58 -12.94 -11.12
C VAL A 16 10.95 -13.12 -12.50
N TRP A 17 11.75 -13.33 -13.56
CA TRP A 17 11.22 -13.60 -14.90
C TRP A 17 10.89 -15.07 -15.14
N SER A 18 11.64 -16.01 -14.58
CA SER A 18 11.37 -17.45 -14.68
C SER A 18 10.31 -17.90 -13.67
N ARG A 19 9.14 -17.23 -13.65
CA ARG A 19 8.06 -17.46 -12.66
C ARG A 19 7.61 -18.92 -12.54
N GLY A 20 7.64 -19.69 -13.64
CA GLY A 20 7.30 -21.12 -13.63
C GLY A 20 8.36 -22.01 -12.94
N LEU A 21 9.63 -21.62 -12.99
CA LEU A 21 10.71 -22.30 -12.24
C LEU A 21 10.75 -21.85 -10.78
N PHE A 22 10.25 -20.64 -10.50
CA PHE A 22 10.27 -20.02 -9.18
C PHE A 22 8.89 -19.47 -8.75
N PRO A 23 7.91 -20.34 -8.49
CA PRO A 23 6.61 -19.95 -7.94
C PRO A 23 6.74 -19.42 -6.51
N LYS A 24 5.72 -18.68 -6.04
CA LYS A 24 5.53 -18.36 -4.63
C LYS A 24 5.32 -19.67 -3.80
N PRO A 25 5.94 -19.84 -2.63
CA PRO A 25 5.75 -21.01 -1.76
C PRO A 25 4.43 -20.92 -0.97
N LEU A 26 3.30 -21.17 -1.63
CA LEU A 26 1.94 -20.82 -1.17
C LEU A 26 1.55 -21.30 0.24
N SER A 27 2.21 -22.32 0.78
CA SER A 27 2.03 -22.77 2.18
C SER A 27 2.48 -21.75 3.22
N GLN A 28 3.65 -21.11 3.00
CA GLN A 28 4.10 -19.96 3.81
C GLN A 28 3.09 -18.82 3.73
N TYR A 29 2.39 -18.77 2.60
CA TYR A 29 1.42 -17.76 2.36
C TYR A 29 0.07 -18.03 3.09
N THR A 30 -0.45 -19.22 3.36
CA THR A 30 -1.90 -19.44 3.76
C THR A 30 -2.64 -18.59 4.85
N ILE A 31 -2.05 -17.58 5.50
CA ILE A 31 -2.51 -16.77 6.64
C ILE A 31 -3.18 -15.39 6.28
N LEU A 32 -3.26 -14.93 4.99
CA LEU A 32 -3.89 -13.61 4.56
C LEU A 32 -5.33 -13.91 4.12
N THR A 33 -5.67 -15.20 4.02
CA THR A 33 -6.94 -15.83 3.61
C THR A 33 -8.14 -15.42 4.48
N PHE A 34 -7.96 -14.41 5.34
CA PHE A 34 -8.93 -13.92 6.31
C PHE A 34 -10.14 -13.22 5.68
N PHE A 35 -10.06 -12.76 4.43
CA PHE A 35 -11.19 -12.25 3.65
C PHE A 35 -11.52 -13.14 2.44
N GLY A 36 -11.22 -14.45 2.54
CA GLY A 36 -10.89 -15.21 1.34
C GLY A 36 -9.61 -14.65 0.74
N ASP A 37 -9.41 -14.87 -0.55
CA ASP A 37 -8.07 -14.90 -1.09
C ASP A 37 -7.86 -14.03 -2.35
N ASN A 38 -6.60 -13.81 -2.81
CA ASN A 38 -6.31 -12.75 -3.76
C ASN A 38 -5.00 -12.86 -4.57
N ILE A 39 -4.71 -11.77 -5.31
CA ILE A 39 -3.57 -11.55 -6.21
C ILE A 39 -2.19 -11.86 -5.61
N ILE A 40 -2.02 -11.75 -4.29
CA ILE A 40 -0.70 -11.92 -3.68
C ILE A 40 -0.23 -13.37 -3.85
N VAL A 41 -1.13 -14.37 -3.97
CA VAL A 41 -0.77 -15.81 -3.72
C VAL A 41 -1.51 -16.82 -4.55
N SER A 42 -2.60 -16.44 -5.18
CA SER A 42 -2.85 -17.01 -6.50
C SER A 42 -1.54 -17.04 -7.32
N GLU A 43 -1.30 -18.14 -8.02
CA GLU A 43 -0.22 -18.33 -9.01
C GLU A 43 -0.85 -18.76 -10.34
N GLY A 44 -0.08 -18.77 -11.42
CA GLY A 44 -0.55 -19.27 -12.71
C GLY A 44 -1.80 -18.53 -13.25
N ASP A 45 -2.84 -19.28 -13.63
CA ASP A 45 -4.06 -18.72 -14.22
C ASP A 45 -4.98 -18.02 -13.22
N GLU A 46 -4.98 -18.48 -11.97
CA GLU A 46 -5.73 -17.81 -10.91
C GLU A 46 -5.13 -16.42 -10.64
N TRP A 47 -3.79 -16.30 -10.65
CA TRP A 47 -3.11 -15.02 -10.52
C TRP A 47 -3.47 -14.07 -11.66
N LYS A 48 -3.48 -14.57 -12.91
CA LYS A 48 -3.87 -13.78 -14.08
C LYS A 48 -5.30 -13.26 -13.93
N ARG A 49 -6.20 -14.07 -13.37
CA ARG A 49 -7.60 -13.67 -13.11
C ARG A 49 -7.69 -12.57 -12.07
N HIS A 50 -7.14 -12.77 -10.86
CA HIS A 50 -7.10 -11.73 -9.82
C HIS A 50 -6.44 -10.44 -10.33
N HIS A 51 -5.30 -10.54 -11.02
CA HIS A 51 -4.63 -9.39 -11.62
C HIS A 51 -5.49 -8.69 -12.69
N LYS A 52 -6.23 -9.43 -13.53
CA LYS A 52 -7.11 -8.85 -14.54
C LYS A 52 -8.30 -8.09 -13.94
N VAL A 53 -8.83 -8.56 -12.80
CA VAL A 53 -9.84 -7.82 -12.02
C VAL A 53 -9.23 -6.55 -11.45
N VAL A 54 -8.16 -6.70 -10.65
CA VAL A 54 -7.53 -5.62 -9.89
C VAL A 54 -6.96 -4.54 -10.80
N ALA A 55 -6.34 -4.88 -11.93
CA ALA A 55 -5.72 -3.91 -12.84
C ALA A 55 -6.71 -2.90 -13.46
N ARG A 56 -8.02 -3.23 -13.52
CA ARG A 56 -9.05 -2.27 -13.98
C ARG A 56 -9.21 -1.09 -13.03
N ALA A 57 -8.96 -1.32 -11.74
CA ALA A 57 -9.01 -0.28 -10.73
C ALA A 57 -7.87 0.74 -10.91
N PHE A 58 -6.70 0.31 -11.36
CA PHE A 58 -5.51 1.15 -11.54
C PHE A 58 -5.41 1.75 -12.96
N SER A 59 -6.50 2.32 -13.45
CA SER A 59 -6.56 3.01 -14.74
C SER A 59 -6.15 4.49 -14.62
N GLU A 60 -5.69 5.11 -15.72
CA GLU A 60 -5.37 6.55 -15.78
C GLU A 60 -6.54 7.45 -15.32
N ARG A 61 -7.78 7.05 -15.61
CA ARG A 61 -9.00 7.73 -15.12
C ARG A 61 -9.01 7.72 -13.59
N ASN A 62 -8.82 6.56 -12.98
CA ASN A 62 -8.91 6.39 -11.53
C ASN A 62 -7.70 6.99 -10.80
N ASN A 63 -6.51 6.96 -11.40
CA ASN A 63 -5.32 7.65 -10.87
C ASN A 63 -5.55 9.16 -10.79
N ARG A 64 -6.26 9.74 -11.77
CA ARG A 64 -6.69 11.15 -11.71
C ARG A 64 -7.72 11.41 -10.60
N LEU A 65 -8.67 10.50 -10.37
CA LEU A 65 -9.60 10.61 -9.22
C LEU A 65 -8.85 10.60 -7.88
N VAL A 66 -7.86 9.71 -7.73
CA VAL A 66 -6.96 9.64 -6.56
C VAL A 66 -6.19 10.95 -6.39
N TRP A 67 -5.70 11.55 -7.48
CA TRP A 67 -5.00 12.83 -7.46
C TRP A 67 -5.89 13.98 -6.98
N ASP A 68 -7.07 14.12 -7.58
CA ASP A 68 -8.01 15.20 -7.29
C ASP A 68 -8.50 15.10 -5.84
N ALA A 69 -8.82 13.88 -5.37
CA ALA A 69 -9.17 13.60 -3.98
C ALA A 69 -8.02 13.96 -3.02
N THR A 70 -6.79 13.50 -3.29
CA THR A 70 -5.60 13.82 -2.46
C THR A 70 -5.41 15.33 -2.33
N THR A 71 -5.58 16.04 -3.44
CA THR A 71 -5.44 17.50 -3.50
C THR A 71 -6.51 18.19 -2.64
N GLN A 72 -7.78 17.78 -2.74
CA GLN A 72 -8.87 18.31 -1.92
C GLN A 72 -8.67 18.05 -0.43
N ILE A 73 -8.33 16.81 -0.06
CA ILE A 73 -8.07 16.38 1.33
C ILE A 73 -6.95 17.22 1.98
N MET A 74 -5.89 17.52 1.24
CA MET A 74 -4.77 18.34 1.74
C MET A 74 -5.13 19.82 1.85
N LEU A 75 -5.85 20.39 0.88
CA LEU A 75 -6.31 21.78 0.94
C LEU A 75 -7.26 22.00 2.13
N GLU A 76 -8.20 21.08 2.36
CA GLU A 76 -9.13 21.19 3.48
C GLU A 76 -8.43 21.01 4.84
N LEU A 77 -7.40 20.15 4.94
CA LEU A 77 -6.57 20.06 6.13
C LEU A 77 -5.96 21.43 6.48
N PHE A 78 -5.44 22.14 5.47
CA PHE A 78 -4.88 23.48 5.64
C PHE A 78 -5.95 24.50 6.05
N ASP A 79 -7.10 24.50 5.36
CA ASP A 79 -8.18 25.48 5.56
C ASP A 79 -9.05 25.22 6.80
N THR A 80 -8.98 24.04 7.44
CA THR A 80 -9.85 23.68 8.58
C THR A 80 -9.12 23.30 9.86
N VAL A 81 -8.06 22.49 9.78
CA VAL A 81 -7.34 21.98 10.97
C VAL A 81 -6.13 22.84 11.29
N TRP A 82 -5.46 23.36 10.25
CA TRP A 82 -4.27 24.20 10.38
C TRP A 82 -4.56 25.70 10.18
N ILE A 83 -5.84 26.07 10.01
CA ILE A 83 -6.27 27.47 9.83
C ILE A 83 -5.71 28.38 10.93
N GLY A 84 -5.03 29.46 10.51
CA GLY A 84 -4.46 30.45 11.40
C GLY A 84 -3.30 29.98 12.28
N LYS A 85 -2.65 28.85 11.95
CA LYS A 85 -1.46 28.35 12.65
C LYS A 85 -0.21 28.54 11.79
N ASP A 86 0.77 29.29 12.32
CA ASP A 86 2.09 29.44 11.70
C ASP A 86 2.98 28.20 11.92
N GLU A 87 2.70 27.41 12.96
CA GLU A 87 3.42 26.19 13.32
C GLU A 87 2.44 25.09 13.76
N VAL A 88 2.72 23.84 13.38
CA VAL A 88 1.94 22.65 13.76
C VAL A 88 2.90 21.56 14.21
N VAL A 89 2.72 21.08 15.45
CA VAL A 89 3.46 19.93 15.98
C VAL A 89 2.69 18.65 15.66
N VAL A 90 3.40 17.64 15.16
CA VAL A 90 2.89 16.29 14.89
C VAL A 90 3.84 15.31 15.55
N ASP A 91 3.39 14.59 16.58
CA ASP A 91 4.24 13.73 17.40
C ASP A 91 4.81 12.54 16.59
N HIS A 92 4.01 11.95 15.70
CA HIS A 92 4.47 10.93 14.75
C HIS A 92 3.90 11.18 13.35
N ALA A 93 4.75 11.11 12.32
CA ALA A 93 4.32 11.26 10.92
C ALA A 93 3.22 10.26 10.49
N VAL A 94 3.11 9.11 11.17
CA VAL A 94 2.04 8.11 10.94
C VAL A 94 0.67 8.69 11.31
N ASP A 95 0.57 9.52 12.35
CA ASP A 95 -0.70 10.09 12.83
C ASP A 95 -1.32 11.06 11.81
N LEU A 96 -0.50 11.63 10.92
CA LEU A 96 -0.93 12.44 9.79
C LEU A 96 -1.10 11.60 8.51
N THR A 97 -0.11 10.79 8.14
CA THR A 97 -0.08 10.07 6.86
C THR A 97 -1.09 8.93 6.76
N LEU A 98 -1.42 8.27 7.89
CA LEU A 98 -2.37 7.17 7.91
C LEU A 98 -3.83 7.64 7.68
N PRO A 99 -4.32 8.73 8.32
CA PRO A 99 -5.57 9.38 7.91
C PRO A 99 -5.58 9.83 6.45
N ILE A 100 -4.53 10.48 5.93
CA ILE A 100 -4.47 10.88 4.51
C ILE A 100 -4.69 9.68 3.60
N ALA A 101 -3.95 8.58 3.82
CA ALA A 101 -4.12 7.36 3.03
C ALA A 101 -5.54 6.80 3.14
N LEU A 102 -6.15 6.82 4.34
CA LEU A 102 -7.52 6.38 4.58
C LEU A 102 -8.54 7.21 3.79
N PHE A 103 -8.45 8.54 3.85
CA PHE A 103 -9.34 9.46 3.12
C PHE A 103 -9.19 9.30 1.60
N VAL A 104 -7.96 9.22 1.09
CA VAL A 104 -7.69 9.09 -0.35
C VAL A 104 -8.25 7.77 -0.89
N ILE A 105 -8.03 6.66 -0.18
CA ILE A 105 -8.56 5.35 -0.57
C ILE A 105 -10.09 5.31 -0.49
N GLY A 106 -10.70 5.99 0.50
CA GLY A 106 -12.15 6.10 0.62
C GLY A 106 -12.80 6.97 -0.45
N ALA A 107 -12.25 8.15 -0.72
CA ALA A 107 -12.79 9.13 -1.68
C ALA A 107 -12.65 8.66 -3.14
N ALA A 108 -11.56 7.97 -3.48
CA ALA A 108 -11.38 7.34 -4.78
C ALA A 108 -12.44 6.25 -5.09
N GLY A 109 -13.16 5.78 -4.06
CA GLY A 109 -14.27 4.82 -4.17
C GLY A 109 -15.65 5.44 -4.43
N GLU A 110 -15.80 6.75 -4.57
CA GLU A 110 -17.12 7.40 -4.76
C GLU A 110 -17.10 8.64 -5.70
N TYR A 111 -15.93 9.11 -6.15
CA TYR A 111 -15.82 10.36 -6.90
C TYR A 111 -16.49 10.33 -8.29
N SER A 112 -17.59 11.10 -8.43
CA SER A 112 -18.24 11.35 -9.72
C SER A 112 -17.69 12.63 -10.38
N PRO A 113 -17.36 12.61 -11.69
CA PRO A 113 -16.67 13.71 -12.37
C PRO A 113 -17.53 14.97 -12.61
N HIS A 114 -18.79 15.00 -12.16
CA HIS A 114 -19.73 16.11 -12.46
C HIS A 114 -19.73 17.26 -11.43
N TYR A 115 -18.88 17.22 -10.39
CA TYR A 115 -18.79 18.31 -9.40
C TYR A 115 -17.71 19.34 -9.74
N GLN A 116 -18.10 20.35 -10.52
CA GLN A 116 -17.22 21.42 -10.95
C GLN A 116 -17.02 22.49 -9.87
N ARG A 117 -15.79 22.58 -9.33
CA ARG A 117 -15.26 23.73 -8.57
C ARG A 117 -16.10 24.22 -7.38
N VAL A 118 -16.70 23.32 -6.60
CA VAL A 118 -17.24 23.64 -5.27
C VAL A 118 -16.22 23.14 -4.23
N PRO A 119 -15.91 23.90 -3.15
CA PRO A 119 -15.18 23.35 -2.03
C PRO A 119 -15.93 22.13 -1.49
N VAL A 120 -15.26 20.98 -1.52
CA VAL A 120 -15.77 19.75 -0.91
C VAL A 120 -15.61 19.91 0.59
N ASP A 121 -16.66 19.57 1.33
CA ASP A 121 -16.69 19.51 2.78
C ASP A 121 -16.39 18.07 3.18
N ILE A 122 -15.35 17.77 3.99
CA ILE A 122 -15.10 16.39 4.47
C ILE A 122 -16.34 15.81 5.15
N ASN A 123 -17.20 16.65 5.73
CA ASN A 123 -18.40 16.19 6.41
C ASN A 123 -19.48 15.70 5.42
N GLN A 124 -19.21 15.79 4.12
CA GLN A 124 -19.95 15.20 3.01
C GLN A 124 -19.11 14.18 2.20
N ILE A 125 -17.81 14.05 2.48
CA ILE A 125 -16.99 12.96 1.92
C ILE A 125 -17.41 11.65 2.59
N LYS A 126 -18.26 10.92 1.86
CA LYS A 126 -18.56 9.53 2.10
C LYS A 126 -17.43 8.67 1.57
N GLY A 127 -16.33 8.58 2.33
CA GLY A 127 -15.35 7.55 2.07
C GLY A 127 -16.03 6.20 2.30
N PHE A 128 -16.13 5.36 1.25
CA PHE A 128 -16.78 4.05 1.39
C PHE A 128 -18.27 4.15 1.85
N GLY A 129 -19.04 5.12 1.35
CA GLY A 129 -20.42 5.38 1.77
C GLY A 129 -20.56 6.00 3.19
N HIS A 130 -19.47 6.08 3.95
CA HIS A 130 -19.42 6.49 5.34
C HIS A 130 -18.68 7.81 5.52
N HIS A 131 -19.18 8.67 6.40
CA HIS A 131 -18.51 9.91 6.76
C HIS A 131 -17.13 9.61 7.36
N ILE A 132 -16.07 10.23 6.83
CA ILE A 132 -14.73 10.16 7.43
C ILE A 132 -14.22 11.59 7.61
N SER A 133 -14.06 12.03 8.86
CA SER A 133 -13.63 13.37 9.23
C SER A 133 -12.17 13.41 9.70
N TRP A 134 -11.56 14.58 9.52
CA TRP A 134 -10.32 14.99 10.18
C TRP A 134 -10.48 15.14 11.70
N LYS A 135 -11.70 15.46 12.16
CA LYS A 135 -12.07 15.46 13.58
C LYS A 135 -12.47 14.04 14.00
N ASP A 136 -12.64 13.80 15.29
CA ASP A 136 -13.06 12.48 15.77
C ASP A 136 -14.48 12.16 15.28
N ASP A 137 -14.60 11.25 14.32
CA ASP A 137 -15.85 10.57 13.98
C ASP A 137 -16.26 9.75 15.21
N THR A 138 -16.99 10.38 16.13
CA THR A 138 -17.54 9.72 17.33
C THR A 138 -18.91 9.08 17.06
N VAL A 139 -19.45 9.28 15.86
CA VAL A 139 -20.75 8.75 15.44
C VAL A 139 -20.58 7.33 14.92
N ILE A 140 -20.86 6.35 15.78
CA ILE A 140 -20.95 4.94 15.38
C ILE A 140 -22.30 4.74 14.66
N PRO A 141 -22.32 4.25 13.40
CA PRO A 141 -23.56 3.98 12.67
C PRO A 141 -24.44 2.92 13.35
N PRO A 142 -25.77 2.96 13.17
CA PRO A 142 -26.68 1.98 13.77
C PRO A 142 -26.35 0.55 13.31
N GLY A 143 -26.11 -0.36 14.26
CA GLY A 143 -25.72 -1.75 13.97
C GLY A 143 -24.24 -2.07 14.18
N HIS A 144 -23.42 -1.06 14.46
CA HIS A 144 -21.97 -1.20 14.67
C HIS A 144 -21.54 -0.92 16.12
N GLN A 145 -20.33 -1.37 16.48
CA GLN A 145 -19.69 -1.08 17.77
C GLN A 145 -18.39 -0.27 17.64
N LEU A 146 -17.90 -0.07 16.41
CA LEU A 146 -16.75 0.77 16.08
C LEU A 146 -17.11 1.63 14.89
N THR A 147 -16.47 2.78 14.71
CA THR A 147 -16.56 3.51 13.44
C THR A 147 -15.80 2.76 12.34
N PHE A 148 -16.12 3.01 11.07
CA PHE A 148 -15.36 2.46 9.94
C PHE A 148 -13.86 2.82 10.06
N LYS A 149 -13.56 4.06 10.46
CA LYS A 149 -12.21 4.57 10.78
C LYS A 149 -11.54 3.71 11.86
N ASP A 150 -12.17 3.51 13.02
CA ASP A 150 -11.62 2.68 14.11
C ASP A 150 -11.45 1.20 13.73
N ALA A 151 -12.42 0.63 13.02
CA ALA A 151 -12.41 -0.76 12.58
C ALA A 151 -11.26 -1.01 11.60
N LEU A 152 -11.09 -0.12 10.60
CA LEU A 152 -10.02 -0.21 9.60
C LEU A 152 -8.64 0.07 10.22
N LEU A 153 -8.48 1.13 11.01
CA LEU A 153 -7.21 1.45 11.67
C LEU A 153 -6.77 0.38 12.67
N THR A 154 -7.69 -0.14 13.50
CA THR A 154 -7.38 -1.25 14.42
C THR A 154 -7.00 -2.51 13.65
N THR A 155 -7.70 -2.81 12.54
CA THR A 155 -7.39 -3.95 11.67
C THR A 155 -6.01 -3.83 11.03
N LEU A 156 -5.60 -2.63 10.61
CA LEU A 156 -4.28 -2.38 10.01
C LEU A 156 -3.14 -2.48 11.04
N HIS A 157 -3.26 -1.81 12.19
CA HIS A 157 -2.21 -1.82 13.22
C HIS A 157 -2.01 -3.19 13.86
N ASP A 158 -3.11 -3.84 14.25
CA ASP A 158 -3.09 -5.11 14.98
C ASP A 158 -3.34 -6.33 14.06
N LEU A 159 -3.16 -6.18 12.73
CA LEU A 159 -3.27 -7.25 11.74
C LEU A 159 -2.60 -8.54 12.24
N PHE A 160 -1.33 -8.44 12.62
CA PHE A 160 -0.48 -9.52 13.16
C PHE A 160 -1.07 -10.29 14.34
N ILE A 161 -1.93 -9.67 15.14
CA ILE A 161 -2.62 -10.36 16.24
C ILE A 161 -3.66 -11.34 15.67
N LYS A 162 -4.50 -10.92 14.72
CA LYS A 162 -5.47 -11.82 14.05
C LYS A 162 -4.75 -12.96 13.30
N LEU A 163 -3.56 -12.70 12.78
CA LEU A 163 -2.73 -13.70 12.08
C LEU A 163 -2.16 -14.77 13.03
N LEU A 164 -1.45 -14.33 14.06
CA LEU A 164 -0.61 -15.20 14.90
C LEU A 164 -1.36 -15.80 16.09
N VAL A 165 -2.47 -15.19 16.51
CA VAL A 165 -3.26 -15.65 17.66
C VAL A 165 -4.41 -16.55 17.17
N PRO A 166 -4.45 -17.84 17.58
CA PRO A 166 -5.52 -18.75 17.19
C PRO A 166 -6.91 -18.23 17.58
N ARG A 167 -7.94 -18.56 16.78
CA ARG A 167 -9.32 -18.06 16.96
C ARG A 167 -9.89 -18.24 18.39
N TRP A 168 -9.51 -19.33 19.09
CA TRP A 168 -9.93 -19.57 20.49
C TRP A 168 -9.25 -18.62 21.49
N ALA A 169 -7.99 -18.25 21.23
CA ALA A 169 -7.20 -17.36 22.09
C ALA A 169 -7.59 -15.88 21.93
N MET A 170 -8.27 -15.52 20.83
CA MET A 170 -8.74 -14.14 20.59
C MET A 170 -9.71 -13.62 21.67
N GLY A 171 -10.31 -14.50 22.48
CA GLY A 171 -11.14 -14.13 23.62
C GLY A 171 -10.39 -13.79 24.92
N LEU A 172 -9.06 -13.99 24.99
CA LEU A 172 -8.33 -13.97 26.27
C LEU A 172 -8.01 -12.57 26.81
N THR A 173 -7.63 -11.61 25.95
CA THR A 173 -7.21 -10.27 26.37
C THR A 173 -8.13 -9.18 25.81
N LYS A 174 -8.18 -8.01 26.47
CA LYS A 174 -8.93 -6.85 25.96
C LYS A 174 -8.48 -6.43 24.56
N ARG A 175 -7.16 -6.45 24.31
CA ARG A 175 -6.58 -6.16 22.98
C ARG A 175 -7.08 -7.17 21.95
N PHE A 176 -6.94 -8.48 22.21
CA PHE A 176 -7.35 -9.50 21.24
C PHE A 176 -8.85 -9.48 20.94
N ARG A 177 -9.70 -9.17 21.94
CA ARG A 177 -11.14 -8.94 21.73
C ARG A 177 -11.41 -7.73 20.85
N ARG A 178 -10.72 -6.59 21.07
CA ARG A 178 -10.83 -5.38 20.22
C ARG A 178 -10.39 -5.67 18.78
N VAL A 179 -9.30 -6.43 18.59
CA VAL A 179 -8.84 -6.85 17.26
C VAL A 179 -9.87 -7.74 16.58
N ARG A 180 -10.42 -8.74 17.29
CA ARG A 180 -11.48 -9.58 16.75
C ARG A 180 -12.67 -8.72 16.31
N LEU A 181 -13.15 -7.85 17.18
CA LEU A 181 -14.26 -6.94 16.89
C LEU A 181 -13.96 -6.06 15.66
N ALA A 182 -12.79 -5.43 15.58
CA ALA A 182 -12.41 -4.57 14.46
C ALA A 182 -12.42 -5.28 13.10
N PHE A 183 -11.95 -6.53 13.05
CA PHE A 183 -12.03 -7.34 11.82
C PHE A 183 -13.46 -7.73 11.48
N ASP A 184 -14.25 -8.11 12.49
CA ASP A 184 -15.63 -8.56 12.30
C ASP A 184 -16.53 -7.37 11.85
N GLU A 185 -16.31 -6.17 12.43
CA GLU A 185 -16.94 -4.88 12.03
C GLU A 185 -16.50 -4.40 10.64
N LEU A 186 -15.19 -4.45 10.33
CA LEU A 186 -14.70 -4.09 8.99
C LEU A 186 -15.28 -5.00 7.91
N GLN A 187 -15.40 -6.31 8.20
CA GLN A 187 -16.06 -7.25 7.29
C GLN A 187 -17.54 -6.90 7.08
N GLN A 188 -18.24 -6.48 8.13
CA GLN A 188 -19.63 -6.03 8.04
C GLN A 188 -19.76 -4.78 7.15
N TYR A 189 -18.98 -3.73 7.41
CA TYR A 189 -18.95 -2.52 6.57
C TYR A 189 -18.65 -2.81 5.09
N LEU A 190 -17.65 -3.66 4.82
CA LEU A 190 -17.34 -4.10 3.45
C LEU A 190 -18.51 -4.85 2.81
N THR A 191 -19.26 -5.63 3.58
CA THR A 191 -20.41 -6.40 3.09
C THR A 191 -21.61 -5.50 2.81
N GLU A 192 -21.92 -4.54 3.68
CA GLU A 192 -23.02 -3.59 3.52
C GLU A 192 -22.81 -2.71 2.29
N MET A 193 -21.62 -2.15 2.10
CA MET A 193 -21.26 -1.41 0.87
C MET A 193 -21.46 -2.21 -0.42
N ILE A 194 -21.15 -3.51 -0.39
CA ILE A 194 -21.36 -4.42 -1.53
C ILE A 194 -22.87 -4.62 -1.77
N GLN A 195 -23.68 -4.67 -0.71
CA GLN A 195 -25.13 -4.84 -0.81
C GLN A 195 -25.82 -3.58 -1.32
N GLU A 196 -25.47 -2.39 -0.79
CA GLU A 196 -25.99 -1.10 -1.25
C GLU A 196 -25.75 -0.91 -2.76
N ARG A 197 -24.50 -1.11 -3.20
CA ARG A 197 -24.10 -0.99 -4.61
C ARG A 197 -24.71 -2.05 -5.54
N LYS A 198 -25.11 -3.22 -5.01
CA LYS A 198 -25.89 -4.23 -5.76
C LYS A 198 -27.38 -3.91 -5.83
N GLY A 199 -27.91 -3.14 -4.89
CA GLY A 199 -29.32 -2.73 -4.82
C GLY A 199 -29.62 -1.47 -5.65
N SER A 200 -28.67 -0.54 -5.77
CA SER A 200 -28.76 0.60 -6.68
C SER A 200 -28.59 0.15 -8.13
N GLN A 201 -29.58 0.42 -8.99
CA GLN A 201 -29.42 0.25 -10.44
C GLN A 201 -28.28 1.16 -10.91
N LEU A 202 -27.25 0.54 -11.50
CA LEU A 202 -26.07 1.21 -12.06
C LEU A 202 -26.50 2.17 -13.17
N THR A 203 -26.67 3.45 -12.84
CA THR A 203 -26.72 4.52 -13.83
C THR A 203 -25.35 4.64 -14.47
N GLU A 204 -25.29 4.61 -15.81
CA GLU A 204 -24.05 4.46 -16.60
C GLU A 204 -22.96 5.52 -16.32
N ASP A 205 -23.31 6.64 -15.68
CA ASP A 205 -22.39 7.73 -15.34
C ASP A 205 -21.69 7.62 -13.96
N SER A 206 -22.02 6.64 -13.10
CA SER A 206 -21.43 6.48 -11.76
C SER A 206 -20.51 5.25 -11.62
N GLU A 207 -19.57 5.07 -12.54
CA GLU A 207 -18.54 4.03 -12.43
C GLU A 207 -17.47 4.41 -11.38
N ASP A 208 -17.65 3.93 -10.15
CA ASP A 208 -16.64 4.02 -9.10
C ASP A 208 -15.59 2.89 -9.17
N LEU A 209 -14.48 3.08 -8.46
CA LEU A 209 -13.36 2.14 -8.36
C LEU A 209 -13.81 0.75 -7.87
N PHE A 210 -14.81 0.73 -7.00
CA PHE A 210 -15.31 -0.46 -6.30
C PHE A 210 -16.23 -1.30 -7.19
N SER A 211 -17.08 -0.66 -8.02
CA SER A 211 -17.98 -1.29 -8.99
C SER A 211 -17.20 -1.94 -10.13
N SER A 212 -16.11 -1.30 -10.57
CA SER A 212 -15.16 -1.86 -11.53
C SER A 212 -14.51 -3.16 -11.05
N LEU A 213 -14.29 -3.28 -9.74
CA LEU A 213 -13.81 -4.50 -9.07
C LEU A 213 -14.95 -5.51 -8.86
N LEU A 214 -16.15 -5.04 -8.48
CA LEU A 214 -17.31 -5.88 -8.18
C LEU A 214 -17.81 -6.67 -9.40
N ALA A 215 -17.84 -6.02 -10.57
CA ALA A 215 -18.34 -6.59 -11.82
C ALA A 215 -17.49 -7.73 -12.40
N ALA A 216 -16.33 -8.04 -11.81
CA ALA A 216 -15.38 -9.01 -12.35
C ALA A 216 -15.00 -10.14 -11.37
N ASN A 217 -15.60 -10.19 -10.17
CA ASN A 217 -15.12 -11.00 -9.05
C ASN A 217 -15.93 -12.29 -8.74
N ASN A 218 -16.35 -13.04 -9.76
CA ASN A 218 -16.84 -14.40 -9.53
C ASN A 218 -15.63 -15.38 -9.44
N ASP A 219 -15.38 -15.90 -8.22
CA ASP A 219 -15.05 -17.31 -7.90
C ASP A 219 -13.59 -17.73 -7.53
N GLU A 220 -12.96 -17.20 -6.47
CA GLU A 220 -11.99 -17.87 -5.50
C GLU A 220 -10.68 -18.65 -5.96
N ASN A 221 -9.57 -18.88 -5.20
CA ASN A 221 -8.94 -18.29 -3.99
C ASN A 221 -7.49 -18.86 -3.64
N LEU A 222 -6.43 -18.02 -3.32
CA LEU A 222 -5.17 -18.30 -2.51
C LEU A 222 -4.46 -17.04 -1.80
N LEU A 223 -3.85 -17.05 -0.56
CA LEU A 223 -3.24 -15.85 0.20
C LEU A 223 -1.97 -16.01 1.20
N LYS A 224 -1.21 -14.92 1.75
CA LYS A 224 0.06 -14.37 2.62
C LYS A 224 1.57 -14.04 2.26
N ASP A 225 2.06 -12.87 2.74
CA ASP A 225 3.30 -12.70 3.59
C ASP A 225 4.64 -12.28 2.93
N GLU A 226 5.53 -11.55 3.62
CA GLU A 226 5.48 -10.23 4.35
C GLU A 226 6.87 -9.92 4.96
N VAL A 227 7.09 -8.67 5.44
CA VAL A 227 7.70 -8.30 6.74
C VAL A 227 8.10 -6.80 6.76
N LYS A 228 7.77 -6.12 7.88
CA LYS A 228 7.85 -4.68 8.25
C LYS A 228 9.24 -4.04 8.39
N LEU A 229 9.28 -2.69 8.38
CA LEU A 229 10.25 -1.81 9.08
C LEU A 229 9.60 -0.48 9.55
N ASN A 230 10.29 0.23 10.46
CA ASN A 230 10.03 1.61 10.94
C ASN A 230 11.28 2.47 10.67
N ASP A 231 11.11 3.77 10.42
CA ASP A 231 12.06 4.87 10.74
C ASP A 231 11.40 6.21 10.37
N SER A 232 10.74 6.87 11.33
CA SER A 232 10.09 8.17 11.12
C SER A 232 11.10 9.33 11.11
N GLU A 233 10.78 10.41 10.39
CA GLU A 233 11.41 11.76 10.46
C GLU A 233 12.68 12.04 9.64
N LEU A 234 13.02 11.25 8.62
CA LEU A 234 14.21 11.58 7.81
C LEU A 234 14.09 12.84 6.93
N ILE A 235 12.93 13.19 6.38
CA ILE A 235 12.78 14.40 5.55
C ILE A 235 13.02 15.67 6.39
N ALA A 236 12.56 15.70 7.65
CA ALA A 236 12.74 16.83 8.56
C ALA A 236 14.22 17.16 8.85
N LEU A 237 15.11 16.18 8.74
CA LEU A 237 16.52 16.29 9.08
C LEU A 237 17.42 16.85 7.97
N TYR A 238 16.90 17.08 6.75
CA TYR A 238 17.68 17.60 5.61
C TYR A 238 17.06 18.88 5.02
N PRO A 239 17.23 20.06 5.67
CA PRO A 239 16.71 21.34 5.16
C PRO A 239 17.13 21.65 3.72
N ASP A 240 18.38 21.34 3.35
CA ASP A 240 18.90 21.52 1.99
C ASP A 240 18.07 20.75 0.93
N LYS A 241 17.56 19.56 1.29
CA LYS A 241 16.75 18.71 0.41
C LYS A 241 15.29 19.12 0.37
N GLN A 242 14.76 19.62 1.48
CA GLN A 242 13.46 20.30 1.48
C GLN A 242 13.47 21.53 0.57
N GLU A 243 14.54 22.34 0.60
CA GLU A 243 14.67 23.51 -0.26
C GLU A 243 14.92 23.14 -1.72
N GLU A 244 15.74 22.11 -2.02
CA GLU A 244 15.85 21.57 -3.39
C GLU A 244 14.48 21.11 -3.95
N LEU A 245 13.69 20.39 -3.15
CA LEU A 245 12.33 19.94 -3.51
C LEU A 245 11.38 21.12 -3.72
N HIS A 246 11.36 22.09 -2.80
CA HIS A 246 10.54 23.29 -2.87
C HIS A 246 10.87 24.16 -4.10
N GLN A 247 12.16 24.34 -4.39
CA GLN A 247 12.62 25.04 -5.60
C GLN A 247 12.31 24.25 -6.89
N HIS A 248 12.34 22.92 -6.85
CA HIS A 248 11.88 22.09 -7.97
C HIS A 248 10.38 22.28 -8.23
N ILE A 249 9.55 22.20 -7.20
CA ILE A 249 8.10 22.43 -7.29
C ILE A 249 7.79 23.83 -7.86
N LYS A 250 8.46 24.88 -7.36
CA LYS A 250 8.31 26.25 -7.88
C LYS A 250 8.75 26.44 -9.33
N ARG A 251 9.66 25.62 -9.85
CA ARG A 251 10.04 25.64 -11.28
C ARG A 251 9.02 24.94 -12.16
N VAL A 252 8.36 23.89 -11.66
CA VAL A 252 7.29 23.17 -12.37
C VAL A 252 5.98 23.97 -12.34
N LEU A 253 5.70 24.66 -11.23
CA LEU A 253 4.46 25.41 -10.96
C LEU A 253 4.75 26.89 -10.63
N PRO A 254 5.27 27.69 -11.59
CA PRO A 254 5.72 29.07 -11.35
C PRO A 254 4.57 30.05 -11.07
N ASP A 255 3.34 29.68 -11.44
CA ASP A 255 2.10 30.42 -11.17
C ASP A 255 1.51 30.10 -9.79
N GLY A 256 2.06 29.13 -9.05
CA GLY A 256 1.59 28.74 -7.72
C GLY A 256 0.20 28.10 -7.72
N ARG A 257 -0.31 27.64 -8.88
CA ARG A 257 -1.61 26.97 -8.96
C ARG A 257 -1.60 25.63 -8.23
N ILE A 258 -2.79 25.17 -7.89
CA ILE A 258 -3.03 23.79 -7.46
C ILE A 258 -2.58 22.83 -8.59
N PRO A 259 -1.76 21.81 -8.28
CA PRO A 259 -1.23 20.90 -9.30
C PRO A 259 -2.31 19.91 -9.76
N THR A 260 -2.25 19.51 -11.03
CA THR A 260 -3.14 18.50 -11.61
C THR A 260 -2.36 17.20 -11.88
N TYR A 261 -3.07 16.11 -12.11
CA TYR A 261 -2.46 14.82 -12.43
C TYR A 261 -1.49 14.86 -13.63
N ASP A 262 -1.73 15.75 -14.60
CA ASP A 262 -0.86 15.92 -15.77
C ASP A 262 0.51 16.55 -15.43
N ASP A 263 0.67 17.15 -14.24
CA ASP A 263 1.95 17.65 -13.73
C ASP A 263 2.82 16.53 -13.12
N MET A 264 2.24 15.37 -12.79
CA MET A 264 2.94 14.28 -12.09
C MET A 264 4.25 13.84 -12.78
N PRO A 265 4.33 13.68 -14.13
CA PRO A 265 5.58 13.35 -14.81
C PRO A 265 6.67 14.42 -14.69
N SER A 266 6.27 15.68 -14.49
CA SER A 266 7.18 16.83 -14.33
C SER A 266 7.70 16.95 -12.89
N LEU A 267 7.00 16.38 -11.90
CA LEU A 267 7.39 16.30 -10.48
C LEU A 267 8.47 15.22 -10.23
N SER A 268 9.52 15.25 -11.05
CA SER A 268 10.58 14.25 -11.09
C SER A 268 11.43 14.19 -9.81
N TYR A 269 11.72 15.32 -9.18
CA TYR A 269 12.46 15.34 -7.91
C TYR A 269 11.62 14.75 -6.78
N SER A 270 10.34 15.13 -6.66
CA SER A 270 9.39 14.50 -5.72
C SER A 270 9.28 12.98 -5.91
N SER A 271 9.38 12.51 -7.15
CA SER A 271 9.41 11.08 -7.46
C SER A 271 10.74 10.43 -7.07
N ALA A 272 11.87 11.12 -7.23
CA ALA A 272 13.18 10.66 -6.76
C ALA A 272 13.22 10.55 -5.22
N VAL A 273 12.64 11.54 -4.52
CA VAL A 273 12.41 11.55 -3.06
C VAL A 273 11.72 10.26 -2.63
N PHE A 274 10.52 10.01 -3.17
CA PHE A 274 9.74 8.85 -2.81
C PHE A 274 10.44 7.52 -3.10
N ASN A 275 11.15 7.40 -4.23
CA ASN A 275 11.87 6.18 -4.58
C ASN A 275 13.11 5.92 -3.70
N GLU A 276 13.80 6.96 -3.23
CA GLU A 276 14.94 6.81 -2.33
C GLU A 276 14.49 6.46 -0.91
N ALA A 277 13.40 7.06 -0.42
CA ALA A 277 12.75 6.64 0.82
C ALA A 277 12.38 5.15 0.78
N LEU A 278 11.84 4.64 -0.34
CA LEU A 278 11.60 3.20 -0.56
C LEU A 278 12.88 2.36 -0.73
N ARG A 279 13.98 2.95 -1.23
CA ARG A 279 15.28 2.27 -1.29
C ARG A 279 15.80 2.02 0.12
N MET A 280 15.79 3.05 0.96
CA MET A 280 16.30 3.00 2.33
C MET A 280 15.37 2.24 3.28
N PHE A 281 14.06 2.43 3.18
CA PHE A 281 13.06 1.86 4.10
C PHE A 281 12.03 1.03 3.34
N PRO A 282 12.44 -0.08 2.68
CA PRO A 282 11.52 -0.92 1.92
C PRO A 282 10.47 -1.56 2.86
N PRO A 283 9.16 -1.31 2.65
CA PRO A 283 8.11 -1.87 3.50
C PRO A 283 7.98 -3.40 3.41
N VAL A 284 8.56 -4.00 2.36
CA VAL A 284 8.66 -5.45 2.15
C VAL A 284 10.14 -5.82 2.16
N THR A 285 10.59 -6.48 3.22
CA THR A 285 12.00 -6.87 3.39
C THR A 285 12.37 -8.17 2.67
N ASN A 286 11.43 -9.10 2.55
CA ASN A 286 11.65 -10.44 2.03
C ASN A 286 10.57 -10.81 0.99
N VAL A 287 10.98 -11.39 -0.14
CA VAL A 287 10.05 -11.98 -1.12
C VAL A 287 10.42 -13.45 -1.31
N PRO A 288 9.73 -14.40 -0.65
CA PRO A 288 10.05 -15.82 -0.76
C PRO A 288 9.57 -16.44 -2.08
N LYS A 289 10.35 -17.38 -2.58
CA LYS A 289 10.14 -18.18 -3.79
C LYS A 289 10.48 -19.66 -3.50
N SER A 290 9.93 -20.60 -4.25
CA SER A 290 10.28 -22.02 -4.20
C SER A 290 10.97 -22.44 -5.48
N SER A 291 11.98 -23.31 -5.45
CA SER A 291 12.46 -23.95 -6.69
C SER A 291 11.49 -25.04 -7.12
N ALA A 292 11.01 -24.99 -8.37
CA ALA A 292 10.09 -25.99 -8.94
C ALA A 292 10.82 -27.24 -9.48
N GLU A 293 12.13 -27.12 -9.75
CA GLU A 293 12.99 -28.22 -10.21
C GLU A 293 14.43 -28.01 -9.73
N ASN A 294 15.30 -29.00 -9.98
CA ASN A 294 16.74 -28.87 -9.75
C ASN A 294 17.35 -27.92 -10.81
N THR A 295 17.89 -26.80 -10.37
CA THR A 295 18.43 -25.76 -11.25
C THR A 295 19.79 -25.24 -10.74
N THR A 296 20.41 -24.31 -11.48
CA THR A 296 21.68 -23.71 -11.08
C THR A 296 21.70 -22.20 -11.34
N PHE A 297 22.32 -21.44 -10.45
CA PHE A 297 22.55 -20.00 -10.64
C PHE A 297 24.03 -19.70 -10.80
N THR A 298 24.38 -18.90 -11.80
CA THR A 298 25.68 -18.23 -11.85
C THR A 298 25.61 -16.94 -11.04
N VAL A 299 26.08 -16.99 -9.78
CA VAL A 299 26.17 -15.83 -8.89
C VAL A 299 27.55 -15.19 -8.97
N THR A 300 27.65 -13.88 -8.72
CA THR A 300 28.93 -13.18 -8.67
C THR A 300 29.27 -12.84 -7.22
N ASP A 301 30.36 -13.41 -6.71
CA ASP A 301 30.85 -13.13 -5.35
C ASP A 301 31.25 -11.65 -5.16
N VAL A 302 31.43 -11.21 -3.91
CA VAL A 302 31.90 -9.85 -3.58
C VAL A 302 33.20 -9.51 -4.33
N ASN A 303 34.07 -10.50 -4.53
CA ASN A 303 35.34 -10.42 -5.25
C ASN A 303 35.22 -10.43 -6.79
N GLY A 304 34.01 -10.51 -7.36
CA GLY A 304 33.79 -10.57 -8.81
C GLY A 304 33.93 -11.98 -9.41
N THR A 305 34.34 -12.97 -8.63
CA THR A 305 34.41 -14.38 -9.05
C THR A 305 33.01 -14.93 -9.30
N GLN A 306 32.75 -15.44 -10.50
CA GLN A 306 31.51 -16.17 -10.78
C GLN A 306 31.57 -17.56 -10.18
N ARG A 307 30.48 -18.01 -9.57
CA ARG A 307 30.33 -19.38 -9.05
C ARG A 307 28.96 -19.92 -9.45
N THR A 308 28.92 -21.18 -9.87
CA THR A 308 27.67 -21.90 -10.11
C THR A 308 27.18 -22.50 -8.80
N VAL A 309 26.02 -22.07 -8.34
CA VAL A 309 25.34 -22.58 -7.14
C VAL A 309 24.23 -23.52 -7.59
N SER A 310 24.26 -24.77 -7.10
CA SER A 310 23.16 -25.72 -7.33
C SER A 310 21.99 -25.43 -6.40
N VAL A 311 20.79 -25.53 -6.94
CA VAL A 311 19.52 -25.17 -6.31
C VAL A 311 18.60 -26.38 -6.44
N PRO A 312 18.52 -27.23 -5.40
CA PRO A 312 17.63 -28.38 -5.45
C PRO A 312 16.16 -27.98 -5.53
N GLU A 313 15.35 -28.88 -6.07
CA GLU A 313 13.89 -28.78 -6.03
C GLU A 313 13.36 -28.60 -4.60
N GLY A 314 12.31 -27.78 -4.44
CA GLY A 314 11.61 -27.59 -3.16
C GLY A 314 12.35 -26.75 -2.11
N ILE A 315 13.53 -26.19 -2.39
CA ILE A 315 14.15 -25.23 -1.46
C ILE A 315 13.47 -23.86 -1.54
N THR A 316 13.43 -23.14 -0.41
CA THR A 316 12.99 -21.74 -0.40
C THR A 316 14.15 -20.82 -0.79
N LEU A 317 13.87 -19.93 -1.74
CA LEU A 317 14.74 -18.84 -2.18
C LEU A 317 14.14 -17.53 -1.68
N THR A 318 14.79 -16.86 -0.73
CA THR A 318 14.29 -15.59 -0.18
C THR A 318 15.01 -14.42 -0.87
N LEU A 319 14.30 -13.63 -1.67
CA LEU A 319 14.87 -12.41 -2.26
C LEU A 319 14.96 -11.35 -1.16
N ALA A 320 16.19 -10.92 -0.84
CA ALA A 320 16.46 -10.01 0.28
C ALA A 320 16.50 -8.55 -0.20
N VAL A 321 15.38 -7.85 -0.08
CA VAL A 321 15.20 -6.49 -0.64
C VAL A 321 16.18 -5.47 -0.02
N PRO A 322 16.38 -5.39 1.32
CA PRO A 322 17.37 -4.47 1.89
C PRO A 322 18.79 -4.79 1.45
N ALA A 323 19.16 -6.08 1.33
CA ALA A 323 20.50 -6.48 0.89
C ALA A 323 20.78 -6.07 -0.57
N LEU A 324 19.75 -6.04 -1.41
CA LEU A 324 19.82 -5.51 -2.77
C LEU A 324 19.95 -3.97 -2.75
N HIS A 325 19.07 -3.28 -2.02
CA HIS A 325 19.02 -1.82 -1.94
C HIS A 325 20.28 -1.20 -1.30
N TYR A 326 20.93 -1.92 -0.38
CA TYR A 326 22.20 -1.55 0.25
C TYR A 326 23.43 -2.17 -0.43
N ASN A 327 23.32 -2.67 -1.67
CA ASN A 327 24.48 -3.19 -2.40
C ASN A 327 25.29 -2.04 -3.03
N ARG A 328 26.52 -1.81 -2.54
CA ARG A 328 27.43 -0.76 -3.03
C ARG A 328 27.78 -0.84 -4.52
N LYS A 329 27.62 -2.01 -5.17
CA LYS A 329 27.83 -2.14 -6.63
C LYS A 329 26.64 -1.58 -7.45
N ILE A 330 25.49 -1.36 -6.82
CA ILE A 330 24.25 -0.85 -7.42
C ILE A 330 24.02 0.60 -6.98
N SER A 331 24.26 0.88 -5.69
CA SER A 331 24.16 2.20 -5.06
C SER A 331 25.53 2.55 -4.46
N PRO A 332 26.47 3.12 -5.24
CA PRO A 332 27.85 3.39 -4.80
C PRO A 332 27.93 4.39 -3.65
N THR A 333 26.98 5.31 -3.61
CA THR A 333 26.78 6.34 -2.60
C THR A 333 26.22 5.73 -1.30
N GLN A 334 27.10 5.21 -0.45
CA GLN A 334 26.81 4.80 0.93
C GLN A 334 27.48 5.70 1.98
N SER A 335 27.55 7.00 1.73
CA SER A 335 27.61 7.94 2.86
C SER A 335 26.22 8.01 3.49
N ARG A 336 26.14 8.20 4.81
CA ARG A 336 24.90 8.60 5.51
C ARG A 336 24.39 10.00 5.08
N THR A 337 25.06 10.61 4.10
CA THR A 337 24.87 11.95 3.56
C THR A 337 24.39 11.91 2.11
N ALA A 338 24.43 10.74 1.46
CA ALA A 338 23.94 10.57 0.12
C ALA A 338 22.52 10.04 0.17
N ILE A 339 21.61 10.92 0.64
CA ILE A 339 20.17 10.96 0.33
C ILE A 339 19.41 9.62 0.62
N ALA A 340 18.35 9.49 1.43
CA ALA A 340 17.39 10.48 1.92
C ALA A 340 17.11 11.58 0.89
N VAL A 341 16.95 11.19 -0.39
CA VAL A 341 16.16 12.01 -1.30
C VAL A 341 14.77 11.92 -0.67
#